data_AF-A0A1Z4JFH9-F1
#
_entry.id   AF-A0A1Z4JFH9-F1
#
_cell.length_a   1.000
_cell.length_b   1.000
_cell.length_c   1.000
_cell.angle_alpha   90.00
_cell.angle_beta   90.00
_cell.angle_gamma   90.00
#
_symmetry.space_group_name_H-M   'P 1'
#
loop_
_entity.id
_entity.type
_entity.pdbx_description
1 polymer ?
#
loop_
_entity_poly.entity_id
_entity_poly.type
_entity_poly.pdbx_seq_one_letter_code
_entity_poly.pdbx_strand_id
1 'polypeptide(L)'
;MAGLTLSELRVKVKEKNAQLPKGKKFNPYGKSRAQIEQFLGISSTQTAQGFKPKPAVKFQTAKTSSLIADRLAKRFGGDAKEIHKQLKSDIQAALNQKRKELKQQGIKPTEKALRQAAIEAVKQSAKQIGGDKLAPEAKAKRTQPALTSEQHQRINAILDQLEKLKQQEASPTPEQQRRVKIAPAQIDKVKQAESKPKTSQDYIEDAKSIFPPELDRALQLRRKNVDKIVQTHQQLEQILSHAAKLRQSGQQLSADLAERGRALRDRRKAQQEYDQALIRSMAKFRDSLLESSPEQRKAATRFANSIEIDAAAANGKSAKELRRDAMEYHLITGGGGESTLKSFTRDDDRAYANIKRQAVNIGANPTRDIMFHEMAHHLEAEDPNVGKAALDWIKRRATGKLQKLSELTGNSGYKDNEIAVPDHFLKPYVGKVYLNPKTGKPMPTTEVVSMGVERFASPEKMVEFYLQDPEHFMFTLGIMRKRKKS
;
A
#
# COMPACT_ATOMS: atom_id res chain seq x y z
N MET A 1 4.95 43.42 20.90
CA MET A 1 5.20 42.32 21.85
C MET A 1 4.58 41.05 21.30
N ALA A 2 5.32 39.93 21.25
CA ALA A 2 4.81 38.67 20.71
C ALA A 2 3.73 38.11 21.66
N GLY A 3 2.55 37.79 21.13
CA GLY A 3 1.48 37.17 21.91
C GLY A 3 1.86 35.76 22.36
N LEU A 4 1.41 35.36 23.55
CA LEU A 4 1.70 34.04 24.11
C LEU A 4 1.26 32.91 23.17
N THR A 5 2.17 31.97 22.94
CA THR A 5 1.95 30.72 22.24
C THR A 5 0.98 29.82 23.02
N LEU A 6 0.43 28.81 22.34
CA LEU A 6 -0.50 27.88 22.97
C LEU A 6 0.16 27.05 24.08
N SER A 7 1.46 26.76 23.94
CA SER A 7 2.27 26.10 24.97
C SER A 7 2.41 26.97 26.22
N GLU A 8 2.70 28.26 26.05
CA GLU A 8 2.83 29.19 27.17
C GLU A 8 1.49 29.43 27.88
N LEU A 9 0.38 29.52 27.14
CA LEU A 9 -0.96 29.58 27.74
C LEU A 9 -1.28 28.33 28.57
N ARG A 10 -0.84 27.13 28.15
CA ARG A 10 -1.05 25.89 28.91
C ARG A 10 -0.25 25.86 30.21
N VAL A 11 0.98 26.38 30.19
CA VAL A 11 1.81 26.51 31.40
C VAL A 11 1.13 27.45 32.39
N LYS A 12 0.69 28.64 31.93
CA LYS A 12 -0.04 29.59 32.78
C LYS A 12 -1.36 29.05 33.34
N VAL A 13 -2.10 28.24 32.57
CA VAL A 13 -3.32 27.58 33.06
C VAL A 13 -2.99 26.57 34.15
N LYS A 14 -1.89 25.82 34.01
CA LYS A 14 -1.45 24.85 35.02
C LYS A 14 -1.05 25.56 36.32
N GLU A 15 -0.31 26.67 36.23
CA GLU A 15 0.07 27.50 37.37
C GLU A 15 -1.16 28.08 38.07
N LYS A 16 -2.08 28.69 37.32
CA LYS A 16 -3.32 29.25 37.89
C LYS A 16 -4.20 28.18 38.52
N ASN A 17 -4.27 26.98 37.93
CA ASN A 17 -4.98 25.85 38.52
C ASN A 17 -4.36 25.30 39.80
N ALA A 18 -3.05 25.50 40.01
CA ALA A 18 -2.40 25.10 41.26
C ALA A 18 -2.78 26.02 42.43
N GLN A 19 -3.19 27.26 42.14
CA GLN A 19 -3.64 28.25 43.12
C GLN A 19 -5.14 28.15 43.45
N LEU A 20 -5.91 27.33 42.71
CA LEU A 20 -7.33 27.16 42.94
C LEU A 20 -7.62 26.08 43.99
N PRO A 21 -8.69 26.23 44.80
CA PRO A 21 -9.13 25.19 45.73
C PRO A 21 -9.34 23.84 45.05
N LYS A 22 -9.08 22.74 45.79
CA LYS A 22 -9.33 21.38 45.31
C LYS A 22 -10.78 21.26 44.81
N GLY A 23 -10.96 20.83 43.56
CA GLY A 23 -12.27 20.68 42.91
C GLY A 23 -12.68 21.83 41.98
N LYS A 24 -11.98 22.97 41.98
CA LYS A 24 -12.31 24.12 41.10
C LYS A 24 -11.33 24.33 39.93
N LYS A 25 -10.71 23.26 39.43
CA LYS A 25 -9.73 23.37 38.33
C LYS A 25 -10.42 23.74 37.01
N PHE A 26 -9.86 24.71 36.31
CA PHE A 26 -10.27 25.10 34.97
C PHE A 26 -9.70 24.15 33.92
N ASN A 27 -10.57 23.51 33.15
CA ASN A 27 -10.18 22.66 32.03
C ASN A 27 -10.13 23.49 30.73
N PRO A 28 -8.95 23.71 30.12
CA PRO A 28 -8.84 24.50 28.89
C PRO A 28 -9.32 23.74 27.64
N TYR A 29 -9.55 22.42 27.71
CA TYR A 29 -9.99 21.64 26.56
C TYR A 29 -11.43 22.00 26.17
N GLY A 30 -11.61 22.37 24.90
CA GLY A 30 -12.90 22.82 24.35
C GLY A 30 -13.26 24.27 24.64
N LYS A 31 -12.42 25.02 25.37
CA LYS A 31 -12.62 26.46 25.62
C LYS A 31 -11.95 27.31 24.54
N SER A 32 -12.58 28.43 24.20
CA SER A 32 -12.01 29.40 23.25
C SER A 32 -10.79 30.09 23.86
N ARG A 33 -9.89 30.60 23.02
CA ARG A 33 -8.71 31.34 23.50
C ARG A 33 -9.11 32.52 24.40
N ALA A 34 -10.18 33.24 24.06
CA ALA A 34 -10.71 34.33 24.87
C ALA A 34 -11.17 33.86 26.26
N GLN A 35 -11.81 32.70 26.36
CA GLN A 35 -12.20 32.11 27.66
C GLN A 35 -10.99 31.69 28.50
N ILE A 36 -9.93 31.20 27.85
CA ILE A 36 -8.67 30.87 28.52
C ILE A 36 -7.96 32.14 28.98
N GLU A 37 -7.90 33.17 28.15
CA GLU A 37 -7.29 34.46 28.49
C GLU A 37 -8.06 35.20 29.60
N GLN A 38 -9.40 35.16 29.57
CA GLN A 38 -10.26 35.66 30.65
C GLN A 38 -10.03 34.90 31.95
N PHE A 39 -9.97 33.57 31.89
CA PHE A 39 -9.62 32.75 33.07
C PHE A 39 -8.24 33.12 33.61
N LEU A 40 -7.26 33.37 32.74
CA LEU A 40 -5.91 33.78 33.13
C LEU A 40 -5.82 35.23 33.62
N GLY A 41 -6.82 36.08 33.33
CA GLY A 41 -6.79 37.51 33.66
C GLY A 41 -5.89 38.32 32.73
N ILE A 42 -5.71 37.88 31.48
CA ILE A 42 -4.86 38.53 30.49
C ILE A 42 -5.78 39.34 29.56
N SER A 43 -5.56 40.67 29.46
CA SER A 43 -6.34 41.56 28.60
C SER A 43 -6.04 41.32 27.11
N SER A 44 -7.09 41.23 26.29
CA SER A 44 -7.03 40.92 24.85
C SER A 44 -6.34 41.99 23.99
N THR A 45 -6.02 43.16 24.56
CA THR A 45 -5.31 44.22 23.84
C THR A 45 -3.82 43.92 23.61
N GLN A 46 -3.22 42.97 24.33
CA GLN A 46 -1.82 42.57 24.14
C GLN A 46 -1.59 41.51 23.05
N THR A 47 -2.65 40.93 22.46
CA THR A 47 -2.56 39.75 21.57
C THR A 47 -3.20 39.96 20.19
N ALA A 48 -3.66 41.17 19.87
CA ALA A 48 -4.50 41.43 18.69
C ALA A 48 -3.76 41.47 17.32
N GLN A 49 -2.46 41.21 17.25
CA GLN A 49 -1.75 41.06 15.98
C GLN A 49 -1.33 39.60 15.77
N GLY A 50 -2.13 38.83 15.02
CA GLY A 50 -1.61 37.61 14.37
C GLY A 50 -2.50 36.37 14.28
N PHE A 51 -3.77 36.38 14.69
CA PHE A 51 -4.60 35.17 14.61
C PHE A 51 -5.52 35.17 13.37
N LYS A 52 -5.06 34.60 12.26
CA LYS A 52 -5.94 34.17 11.16
C LYS A 52 -6.64 32.85 11.57
N PRO A 53 -7.96 32.73 11.45
CA PRO A 53 -8.69 31.53 11.87
C PRO A 53 -8.21 30.29 11.08
N LYS A 54 -7.97 29.19 11.79
CA LYS A 54 -7.64 27.89 11.17
C LYS A 54 -8.85 27.38 10.39
N PRO A 55 -8.68 26.96 9.11
CA PRO A 55 -9.78 26.37 8.37
C PRO A 55 -10.14 25.01 8.98
N ALA A 56 -11.44 24.77 9.12
CA ALA A 56 -12.02 23.47 9.43
C ALA A 56 -11.67 22.46 8.34
N VAL A 57 -11.53 21.19 8.75
CA VAL A 57 -11.13 20.00 7.97
C VAL A 57 -9.60 19.83 7.83
N LYS A 58 -8.98 19.14 8.80
CA LYS A 58 -7.66 18.51 8.60
C LYS A 58 -7.85 17.23 7.80
N PHE A 59 -7.98 17.37 6.49
CA PHE A 59 -7.72 16.26 5.58
C PHE A 59 -6.29 15.75 5.85
N GLN A 60 -6.03 14.44 5.91
CA GLN A 60 -4.67 13.88 6.06
C GLN A 60 -3.78 14.11 4.81
N THR A 61 -3.97 15.22 4.09
CA THR A 61 -3.31 15.56 2.83
C THR A 61 -1.81 15.51 2.93
N ALA A 62 -1.20 15.97 4.04
CA ALA A 62 0.25 16.04 4.15
C ALA A 62 0.95 14.67 4.07
N LYS A 63 0.42 13.65 4.76
CA LYS A 63 1.02 12.29 4.71
C LYS A 63 0.80 11.67 3.34
N THR A 64 -0.41 11.79 2.79
CA THR A 64 -0.77 11.21 1.50
C THR A 64 -0.04 11.89 0.35
N SER A 65 0.10 13.23 0.34
CA SER A 65 0.82 13.95 -0.72
C SER A 65 2.33 13.74 -0.64
N SER A 66 2.90 13.45 0.54
CA SER A 66 4.32 13.05 0.66
C SER A 66 4.56 11.69 0.01
N LEU A 67 3.72 10.70 0.32
CA LEU A 67 3.83 9.36 -0.26
C LEU A 67 3.64 9.38 -1.79
N ILE A 68 2.72 10.22 -2.28
CA ILE A 68 2.51 10.42 -3.71
C ILE A 68 3.71 11.13 -4.35
N ALA A 69 4.28 12.15 -3.69
CA ALA A 69 5.47 12.82 -4.17
C ALA A 69 6.66 11.87 -4.34
N ASP A 70 6.92 11.00 -3.36
CA ASP A 70 7.97 9.99 -3.45
C ASP A 70 7.76 9.03 -4.63
N ARG A 71 6.52 8.63 -4.89
CA ARG A 71 6.18 7.75 -6.03
C ARG A 71 6.37 8.47 -7.37
N LEU A 72 5.97 9.74 -7.45
CA LEU A 72 6.16 10.55 -8.66
C LEU A 72 7.64 10.84 -8.91
N ALA A 73 8.41 11.16 -7.87
CA ALA A 73 9.87 11.33 -7.93
C ALA A 73 10.57 10.08 -8.44
N LYS A 74 10.20 8.89 -7.91
CA LYS A 74 10.71 7.60 -8.40
C LYS A 74 10.33 7.30 -9.85
N ARG A 75 9.13 7.70 -10.28
CA ARG A 75 8.60 7.35 -11.60
C ARG A 75 9.07 8.29 -12.72
N PHE A 76 9.17 9.59 -12.44
CA PHE A 76 9.43 10.62 -13.44
C PHE A 76 10.76 11.36 -13.19
N GLY A 77 11.52 10.96 -12.17
CA GLY A 77 12.72 11.66 -11.72
C GLY A 77 12.42 12.97 -10.98
N GLY A 78 13.39 13.49 -10.24
CA GLY A 78 13.32 14.77 -9.52
C GLY A 78 13.33 14.67 -8.01
N ASP A 79 13.39 15.84 -7.38
CA ASP A 79 13.39 15.95 -5.92
C ASP A 79 11.98 15.81 -5.34
N ALA A 80 11.82 14.88 -4.40
CA ALA A 80 10.53 14.57 -3.79
C ALA A 80 9.98 15.73 -2.95
N LYS A 81 10.85 16.60 -2.38
CA LYS A 81 10.40 17.75 -1.58
C LYS A 81 9.79 18.82 -2.49
N GLU A 82 10.39 19.09 -3.64
CA GLU A 82 9.84 20.04 -4.61
C GLU A 82 8.53 19.52 -5.22
N ILE A 83 8.45 18.22 -5.55
CA ILE A 83 7.18 17.60 -5.99
C ILE A 83 6.11 17.68 -4.89
N HIS A 84 6.49 17.43 -3.63
CA HIS A 84 5.57 17.53 -2.51
C HIS A 84 5.05 18.97 -2.32
N LYS A 85 5.93 19.96 -2.44
CA LYS A 85 5.60 21.39 -2.35
C LYS A 85 4.62 21.79 -3.46
N GLN A 86 4.88 21.36 -4.70
CA GLN A 86 3.98 21.60 -5.84
C GLN A 86 2.61 20.96 -5.63
N LEU A 87 2.56 19.66 -5.28
CA LEU A 87 1.31 18.96 -4.99
C LEU A 87 0.49 19.65 -3.89
N LYS A 88 1.16 20.11 -2.83
CA LYS A 88 0.50 20.82 -1.74
C LYS A 88 -0.12 22.14 -2.20
N SER A 89 0.59 22.87 -3.06
CA SER A 89 0.11 24.11 -3.67
C SER A 89 -1.13 23.85 -4.54
N ASP A 90 -1.06 22.88 -5.44
CA ASP A 90 -2.13 22.55 -6.40
C ASP A 90 -3.40 22.06 -5.69
N ILE A 91 -3.25 21.19 -4.68
CA ILE A 91 -4.37 20.75 -3.85
C ILE A 91 -5.02 21.94 -3.15
N GLN A 92 -4.23 22.87 -2.60
CA GLN A 92 -4.76 24.02 -1.89
C GLN A 92 -5.49 24.98 -2.84
N ALA A 93 -4.96 25.20 -4.04
CA ALA A 93 -5.60 26.00 -5.08
C ALA A 93 -6.95 25.39 -5.51
N ALA A 94 -6.99 24.09 -5.79
CA ALA A 94 -8.22 23.40 -6.17
C ALA A 94 -9.28 23.40 -5.06
N LEU A 95 -8.87 23.24 -3.79
CA LEU A 95 -9.79 23.35 -2.65
C LEU A 95 -10.38 24.75 -2.53
N ASN A 96 -9.58 25.79 -2.76
CA ASN A 96 -10.05 27.18 -2.73
C ASN A 96 -11.01 27.48 -3.88
N GLN A 97 -10.68 27.02 -5.09
CA GLN A 97 -11.55 27.14 -6.26
C GLN A 97 -12.89 26.43 -6.02
N LYS A 98 -12.87 25.20 -5.51
CA LYS A 98 -14.10 24.44 -5.26
C LYS A 98 -15.00 25.11 -4.22
N ARG A 99 -14.42 25.70 -3.18
CA ARG A 99 -15.17 26.49 -2.19
C ARG A 99 -15.82 27.73 -2.82
N LYS A 100 -15.13 28.41 -3.73
CA LYS A 100 -15.67 29.58 -4.46
C LYS A 100 -16.86 29.18 -5.34
N GLU A 101 -16.73 28.10 -6.11
CA GLU A 101 -17.82 27.54 -6.94
C GLU A 101 -19.05 27.19 -6.11
N LEU A 102 -18.87 26.43 -5.02
CA LEU A 102 -19.99 26.02 -4.16
C LEU A 102 -20.65 27.24 -3.50
N LYS A 103 -19.87 28.26 -3.11
CA LYS A 103 -20.40 29.52 -2.59
C LYS A 103 -21.24 30.28 -3.63
N GLN A 104 -20.80 30.33 -4.89
CA GLN A 104 -21.55 30.96 -5.98
C GLN A 104 -22.88 30.22 -6.27
N GLN A 105 -22.92 28.92 -5.99
CA GLN A 105 -24.13 28.09 -6.13
C GLN A 105 -25.04 28.11 -4.89
N GLY A 106 -24.67 28.84 -3.82
CA GLY A 106 -25.41 28.81 -2.55
C GLY A 106 -25.28 27.47 -1.79
N ILE A 107 -24.35 26.60 -2.18
CA ILE A 107 -24.15 25.26 -1.60
C ILE A 107 -23.06 25.31 -0.53
N LYS A 108 -23.31 24.73 0.65
CA LYS A 108 -22.28 24.56 1.67
C LYS A 108 -21.25 23.50 1.24
N PRO A 109 -19.94 23.75 1.36
CA PRO A 109 -18.91 22.77 1.00
C PRO A 109 -19.02 21.48 1.81
N THR A 110 -19.27 20.35 1.13
CA THR A 110 -19.26 19.02 1.75
C THR A 110 -17.85 18.42 1.69
N GLU A 111 -17.52 17.56 2.65
CA GLU A 111 -16.24 16.85 2.67
C GLU A 111 -16.01 16.03 1.39
N LYS A 112 -17.05 15.39 0.87
CA LYS A 112 -17.02 14.62 -0.38
C LYS A 112 -16.61 15.48 -1.57
N ALA A 113 -17.19 16.68 -1.72
CA ALA A 113 -16.86 17.59 -2.81
C ALA A 113 -15.42 18.12 -2.73
N LEU A 114 -14.95 18.44 -1.52
CA LEU A 114 -13.57 18.88 -1.29
C LEU A 114 -12.56 17.76 -1.52
N ARG A 115 -12.88 16.53 -1.10
CA ARG A 115 -12.07 15.34 -1.38
C ARG A 115 -11.92 15.09 -2.87
N GLN A 116 -13.02 15.18 -3.63
CA GLN A 116 -12.98 14.99 -5.07
C GLN A 116 -12.09 16.04 -5.76
N ALA A 117 -12.21 17.32 -5.36
CA ALA A 117 -11.37 18.39 -5.89
C ALA A 117 -9.87 18.15 -5.61
N ALA A 118 -9.53 17.69 -4.39
CA ALA A 118 -8.16 17.34 -4.05
C ALA A 118 -7.61 16.16 -4.88
N ILE A 119 -8.43 15.15 -5.17
CA ILE A 119 -8.05 14.00 -6.00
C ILE A 119 -7.79 14.43 -7.45
N GLU A 120 -8.67 15.26 -8.02
CA GLU A 120 -8.48 15.75 -9.39
C GLU A 120 -7.24 16.65 -9.50
N ALA A 121 -6.96 17.49 -8.49
CA ALA A 121 -5.74 18.29 -8.44
C ALA A 121 -4.47 17.43 -8.43
N VAL A 122 -4.45 16.34 -7.65
CA VAL A 122 -3.33 15.38 -7.65
C VAL A 122 -3.14 14.74 -9.02
N LYS A 123 -4.22 14.34 -9.70
CA LYS A 123 -4.15 13.76 -11.04
C LYS A 123 -3.61 14.75 -12.07
N GLN A 124 -4.08 15.99 -12.03
CA GLN A 124 -3.64 17.05 -12.94
C GLN A 124 -2.18 17.40 -12.72
N SER A 125 -1.77 17.59 -11.47
CA SER A 125 -0.38 17.85 -11.09
C SER A 125 0.55 16.70 -11.48
N ALA A 126 0.13 15.44 -11.26
CA ALA A 126 0.89 14.27 -11.71
C ALA A 126 1.01 14.19 -13.24
N LYS A 127 -0.02 14.62 -14.00
CA LYS A 127 0.01 14.70 -15.46
C LYS A 127 0.95 15.80 -15.94
N GLN A 128 0.99 16.96 -15.28
CA GLN A 128 1.91 18.06 -15.59
C GLN A 128 3.36 17.65 -15.28
N ILE A 129 3.62 17.10 -14.09
CA ILE A 129 4.95 16.59 -13.70
C ILE A 129 5.42 15.49 -14.66
N GLY A 130 4.51 14.61 -15.07
CA GLY A 130 4.79 13.58 -16.06
C GLY A 130 5.02 14.16 -17.46
N GLY A 131 4.22 15.14 -17.91
CA GLY A 131 4.30 15.75 -19.23
C GLY A 131 5.54 16.62 -19.43
N ASP A 132 5.87 17.46 -18.44
CA ASP A 132 6.99 18.40 -18.50
C ASP A 132 8.35 17.68 -18.42
N LYS A 133 8.41 16.50 -17.79
CA LYS A 133 9.61 15.66 -17.75
C LYS A 133 9.67 14.60 -18.85
N LEU A 134 8.68 14.54 -19.74
CA LEU A 134 8.62 13.60 -20.86
C LEU A 134 8.94 14.27 -22.22
N ALA A 135 9.46 15.50 -22.25
CA ALA A 135 10.06 16.11 -23.44
C ALA A 135 11.58 15.84 -23.53
N PRO A 136 12.14 15.78 -24.75
CA PRO A 136 12.18 14.62 -25.65
C PRO A 136 13.14 13.49 -25.23
N GLU A 137 13.90 13.60 -24.13
CA GLU A 137 14.94 12.60 -23.81
C GLU A 137 14.37 11.25 -23.32
N ALA A 138 13.14 11.24 -22.81
CA ALA A 138 12.51 10.05 -22.24
C ALA A 138 11.65 9.23 -23.24
N LYS A 139 11.53 9.65 -24.51
CA LYS A 139 10.83 8.84 -25.54
C LYS A 139 11.65 7.68 -26.08
N ALA A 140 12.94 7.59 -25.76
CA ALA A 140 13.81 6.48 -26.15
C ALA A 140 14.13 5.59 -24.96
N LYS A 141 13.15 4.91 -24.36
CA LYS A 141 13.39 3.77 -23.45
C LYS A 141 12.10 2.99 -23.14
N ARG A 142 11.52 2.42 -24.19
CA ARG A 142 10.65 1.26 -24.02
C ARG A 142 10.73 0.31 -25.22
N THR A 143 11.94 -0.10 -25.55
CA THR A 143 12.20 -1.11 -26.57
C THR A 143 13.42 -1.92 -26.16
N GLN A 144 13.15 -3.17 -25.74
CA GLN A 144 14.12 -4.27 -25.58
C GLN A 144 15.31 -3.95 -24.63
N PRO A 145 15.99 -4.96 -24.04
CA PRO A 145 17.19 -4.68 -23.28
C PRO A 145 18.17 -3.92 -24.17
N ALA A 146 18.52 -2.70 -23.76
CA ALA A 146 19.47 -1.88 -24.48
C ALA A 146 20.79 -2.65 -24.57
N LEU A 147 21.34 -2.73 -25.78
CA LEU A 147 22.73 -3.12 -26.00
C LEU A 147 23.58 -2.32 -25.01
N THR A 148 24.54 -2.98 -24.36
CA THR A 148 25.48 -2.31 -23.46
C THR A 148 26.22 -1.19 -24.20
N SER A 149 26.75 -0.22 -23.47
CA SER A 149 27.57 0.86 -24.08
C SER A 149 28.70 0.29 -24.95
N GLU A 150 29.26 -0.86 -24.56
CA GLU A 150 30.28 -1.59 -25.33
C GLU A 150 29.71 -2.18 -26.63
N GLN A 151 28.50 -2.76 -26.60
CA GLN A 151 27.84 -3.27 -27.79
C GLN A 151 27.44 -2.15 -28.76
N HIS A 152 27.00 -0.99 -28.25
CA HIS A 152 26.77 0.20 -29.07
C HIS A 152 28.06 0.72 -29.71
N GLN A 153 29.15 0.77 -28.96
CA GLN A 153 30.45 1.17 -29.48
C GLN A 153 30.96 0.21 -30.56
N ARG A 154 30.78 -1.11 -30.38
CA ARG A 154 31.13 -2.11 -31.39
C ARG A 154 30.30 -1.98 -32.66
N ILE A 155 28.97 -1.78 -32.55
CA ILE A 155 28.11 -1.59 -33.72
C ILE A 155 28.48 -0.31 -34.48
N ASN A 156 28.69 0.80 -33.77
CA ASN A 156 29.10 2.05 -34.41
C ASN A 156 30.49 1.94 -35.06
N ALA A 157 31.44 1.24 -34.43
CA ALA A 157 32.76 1.00 -35.02
C ALA A 157 32.69 0.15 -36.30
N ILE A 158 31.77 -0.84 -36.35
CA ILE A 158 31.53 -1.65 -37.55
C ILE A 158 30.88 -0.81 -38.66
N LEU A 159 29.91 0.04 -38.32
CA LEU A 159 29.26 0.95 -39.27
C LEU A 159 30.25 1.97 -39.85
N ASP A 160 31.11 2.57 -39.01
CA ASP A 160 32.18 3.46 -39.45
C ASP A 160 33.21 2.75 -40.34
N GLN A 161 33.56 1.49 -40.05
CA GLN A 161 34.42 0.69 -40.93
C GLN A 161 33.77 0.41 -42.28
N LEU A 162 32.47 0.07 -42.30
CA LEU A 162 31.73 -0.16 -43.54
C LEU A 162 31.61 1.11 -44.38
N GLU A 163 31.40 2.27 -43.76
CA GLU A 163 31.32 3.55 -44.46
C GLU A 163 32.67 3.97 -45.03
N LYS A 164 33.77 3.73 -44.30
CA LYS A 164 35.14 3.89 -44.81
C LYS A 164 35.45 2.97 -45.98
N LEU A 165 35.01 1.70 -45.94
CA LEU A 165 35.19 0.76 -47.04
C LEU A 165 34.38 1.15 -48.28
N LYS A 166 33.12 1.61 -48.11
CA LYS A 166 32.31 2.15 -49.20
C LYS A 166 32.93 3.39 -49.85
N GLN A 167 33.49 4.29 -49.04
CA GLN A 167 34.20 5.47 -49.54
C GLN A 167 35.51 5.10 -50.27
N GLN A 168 36.14 3.99 -49.90
CA GLN A 168 37.31 3.45 -50.60
C GLN A 168 36.97 2.71 -51.91
N GLU A 169 35.78 2.12 -52.04
CA GLU A 169 35.31 1.51 -53.30
C GLU A 169 34.75 2.54 -54.29
N ALA A 170 34.22 3.68 -53.82
CA ALA A 170 33.52 4.66 -54.65
C ALA A 170 34.43 5.68 -55.37
N SER A 171 35.76 5.61 -55.24
CA SER A 171 36.66 6.54 -55.94
C SER A 171 38.01 5.89 -56.24
N PRO A 172 38.31 5.57 -57.51
CA PRO A 172 39.69 5.30 -57.90
C PRO A 172 40.52 6.53 -57.57
N THR A 173 41.62 6.36 -56.85
CA THR A 173 42.54 7.48 -56.60
C THR A 173 43.04 8.05 -57.95
N PRO A 174 43.29 9.36 -58.06
CA PRO A 174 43.86 9.95 -59.29
C PRO A 174 45.17 9.28 -59.75
N GLU A 175 45.87 8.60 -58.84
CA GLU A 175 47.07 7.82 -59.12
C GLU A 175 46.76 6.46 -59.80
N GLN A 176 45.63 5.82 -59.47
CA GLN A 176 45.13 4.62 -60.14
C GLN A 176 44.55 4.91 -61.52
N GLN A 177 44.04 6.13 -61.77
CA GLN A 177 43.61 6.58 -63.10
C GLN A 177 44.77 7.03 -63.99
N ARG A 178 45.95 7.31 -63.42
CA ARG A 178 47.14 7.79 -64.18
C ARG A 178 48.09 6.69 -64.66
N ARG A 179 47.83 5.42 -64.37
CA ARG A 179 48.67 4.30 -64.84
C ARG A 179 47.89 3.19 -65.56
N VAL A 180 47.22 3.55 -66.66
CA VAL A 180 47.05 2.64 -67.81
C VAL A 180 47.15 3.46 -69.10
N LYS A 181 48.32 4.05 -69.35
CA LYS A 181 48.80 4.24 -70.72
C LYS A 181 49.83 3.15 -70.96
N ILE A 182 49.35 2.00 -71.42
CA ILE A 182 50.24 0.98 -71.98
C ILE A 182 50.75 1.58 -73.29
N ALA A 183 52.01 2.01 -73.29
CA ALA A 183 52.71 2.33 -74.52
C ALA A 183 52.79 1.04 -75.37
N PRO A 184 52.60 1.11 -76.70
CA PRO A 184 52.86 -0.04 -77.56
C PRO A 184 54.37 -0.32 -77.51
N ALA A 185 54.75 -1.40 -76.82
CA ALA A 185 56.10 -1.92 -76.92
C ALA A 185 56.29 -2.47 -78.34
N GLN A 186 57.33 -1.99 -79.00
CA GLN A 186 57.82 -2.48 -80.28
C GLN A 186 58.12 -3.99 -80.16
N ILE A 187 57.41 -4.80 -80.95
CA ILE A 187 57.74 -6.20 -81.17
C ILE A 187 58.87 -6.22 -82.19
N ASP A 188 60.10 -6.20 -81.69
CA ASP A 188 61.28 -6.50 -82.49
C ASP A 188 61.45 -8.02 -82.65
N LYS A 189 61.94 -8.37 -83.83
CA LYS A 189 62.09 -9.70 -84.40
C LYS A 189 62.76 -10.70 -83.44
N VAL A 190 62.02 -11.72 -83.00
CA VAL A 190 62.59 -12.96 -82.45
C VAL A 190 62.78 -13.95 -83.60
N LYS A 191 64.05 -14.26 -83.88
CA LYS A 191 64.48 -15.33 -84.79
C LYS A 191 63.93 -16.67 -84.29
N GLN A 192 63.36 -17.45 -85.21
CA GLN A 192 62.97 -18.85 -84.98
C GLN A 192 64.23 -19.68 -84.70
N ALA A 193 64.35 -20.16 -83.47
CA ALA A 193 65.16 -21.31 -83.13
C ALA A 193 64.21 -22.41 -82.63
N GLU A 194 64.28 -23.57 -83.26
CA GLU A 194 63.52 -24.77 -82.86
C GLU A 194 63.85 -25.11 -81.41
N SER A 195 62.87 -24.92 -80.53
CA SER A 195 62.95 -25.32 -79.12
C SER A 195 61.81 -26.28 -78.83
N LYS A 196 62.10 -27.28 -77.97
CA LYS A 196 61.18 -28.37 -77.58
C LYS A 196 59.82 -27.83 -77.15
N PRO A 197 58.72 -28.58 -77.37
CA PRO A 197 57.37 -28.16 -76.98
C PRO A 197 57.33 -27.85 -75.49
N LYS A 198 56.99 -26.60 -75.17
CA LYS A 198 56.84 -26.11 -73.80
C LYS A 198 55.73 -26.88 -73.09
N THR A 199 55.99 -27.30 -71.86
CA THR A 199 55.00 -27.90 -70.96
C THR A 199 54.06 -26.81 -70.41
N SER A 200 52.91 -27.19 -69.84
CA SER A 200 52.01 -26.24 -69.16
C SER A 200 52.73 -25.44 -68.06
N GLN A 201 53.73 -26.04 -67.41
CA GLN A 201 54.55 -25.37 -66.41
C GLN A 201 55.48 -24.33 -67.03
N ASP A 202 56.06 -24.62 -68.20
CA ASP A 202 56.90 -23.66 -68.93
C ASP A 202 56.08 -22.43 -69.36
N TYR A 203 54.83 -22.62 -69.80
CA TYR A 203 53.92 -21.50 -70.10
C TYR A 203 53.53 -20.69 -68.86
N ILE A 204 53.40 -21.33 -67.67
CA ILE A 204 53.12 -20.63 -66.41
C ILE A 204 54.34 -19.81 -65.96
N GLU A 205 55.55 -20.36 -66.07
CA GLU A 205 56.78 -19.65 -65.71
C GLU A 205 57.10 -18.52 -66.69
N ASP A 206 56.88 -18.72 -68.00
CA ASP A 206 56.93 -17.65 -68.99
C ASP A 206 55.93 -16.54 -68.64
N ALA A 207 54.69 -16.89 -68.33
CA ALA A 207 53.67 -15.92 -67.96
C ALA A 207 54.06 -15.15 -66.68
N LYS A 208 54.59 -15.82 -65.65
CA LYS A 208 55.12 -15.17 -64.43
C LYS A 208 56.29 -14.23 -64.73
N SER A 209 57.14 -14.57 -65.70
CA SER A 209 58.31 -13.73 -66.06
C SER A 209 57.91 -12.40 -66.73
N ILE A 210 56.74 -12.36 -67.37
CA ILE A 210 56.20 -11.19 -68.05
C ILE A 210 55.16 -10.47 -67.16
N PHE A 211 54.61 -11.15 -66.16
CA PHE A 211 53.61 -10.58 -65.25
C PHE A 211 54.27 -9.64 -64.23
N PRO A 212 53.90 -8.34 -64.17
CA PRO A 212 54.53 -7.40 -63.26
C PRO A 212 54.38 -7.84 -61.79
N PRO A 213 55.47 -7.98 -61.01
CA PRO A 213 55.41 -8.39 -59.60
C PRO A 213 54.53 -7.48 -58.74
N GLU A 214 54.45 -6.18 -59.08
CA GLU A 214 53.57 -5.21 -58.42
C GLU A 214 52.10 -5.52 -58.67
N LEU A 215 51.76 -6.01 -59.88
CA LEU A 215 50.40 -6.39 -60.24
C LEU A 215 49.99 -7.69 -59.53
N ASP A 216 50.88 -8.69 -59.45
CA ASP A 216 50.62 -9.92 -58.69
C ASP A 216 50.39 -9.61 -57.21
N ARG A 217 51.24 -8.77 -56.60
CA ARG A 217 51.08 -8.33 -55.20
C ARG A 217 49.77 -7.57 -54.99
N ALA A 218 49.38 -6.70 -55.92
CA ALA A 218 48.10 -5.99 -55.88
C ALA A 218 46.89 -6.94 -55.98
N LEU A 219 46.96 -7.95 -56.84
CA LEU A 219 45.92 -8.97 -56.99
C LEU A 219 45.83 -9.88 -55.77
N GLN A 220 46.96 -10.28 -55.18
CA GLN A 220 46.99 -11.03 -53.92
C GLN A 220 46.41 -10.22 -52.75
N LEU A 221 46.75 -8.92 -52.66
CA LEU A 221 46.19 -8.03 -51.64
C LEU A 221 44.68 -7.86 -51.84
N ARG A 222 44.23 -7.68 -53.09
CA ARG A 222 42.81 -7.64 -53.44
C ARG A 222 42.10 -8.93 -53.05
N ARG A 223 42.68 -10.09 -53.33
CA ARG A 223 42.12 -11.41 -52.94
C ARG A 223 41.99 -11.54 -51.43
N LYS A 224 43.03 -11.19 -50.66
CA LYS A 224 42.98 -11.16 -49.18
C LYS A 224 41.90 -10.20 -48.65
N ASN A 225 41.74 -9.04 -49.29
CA ASN A 225 40.69 -8.09 -48.92
C ASN A 225 39.29 -8.64 -49.23
N VAL A 226 39.10 -9.28 -50.38
CA VAL A 226 37.84 -9.96 -50.74
C VAL A 226 37.53 -11.09 -49.76
N ASP A 227 38.50 -11.93 -49.40
CA ASP A 227 38.30 -12.99 -48.41
C ASP A 227 37.90 -12.43 -47.04
N LYS A 228 38.52 -11.32 -46.62
CA LYS A 228 38.16 -10.62 -45.37
C LYS A 228 36.74 -10.03 -45.43
N ILE A 229 36.32 -9.48 -46.57
CA ILE A 229 34.95 -8.99 -46.78
C ILE A 229 33.95 -10.15 -46.69
N VAL A 230 34.23 -11.28 -47.35
CA VAL A 230 33.39 -12.48 -47.29
C VAL A 230 33.27 -13.01 -45.86
N GLN A 231 34.37 -13.11 -45.13
CA GLN A 231 34.36 -13.52 -43.71
C GLN A 231 33.55 -12.55 -42.84
N THR A 232 33.72 -11.24 -43.06
CA THR A 232 32.97 -10.21 -42.31
C THR A 232 31.46 -10.31 -42.60
N HIS A 233 31.10 -10.54 -43.86
CA HIS A 233 29.70 -10.74 -44.26
C HIS A 233 29.10 -11.98 -43.60
N GLN A 234 29.82 -13.10 -43.58
CA GLN A 234 29.38 -14.32 -42.88
C GLN A 234 29.19 -14.09 -41.36
N GLN A 235 30.09 -13.35 -40.71
CA GLN A 235 29.94 -12.98 -39.31
C GLN A 235 28.71 -12.09 -39.07
N LEU A 236 28.44 -11.14 -39.97
CA LEU A 236 27.27 -10.27 -39.88
C LEU A 236 25.96 -11.07 -40.00
N GLU A 237 25.88 -12.02 -40.93
CA GLU A 237 24.71 -12.91 -41.07
C GLU A 237 24.48 -13.76 -39.81
N GLN A 238 25.56 -14.26 -39.19
CA GLN A 238 25.46 -14.97 -37.90
C GLN A 238 24.92 -14.07 -36.77
N ILE A 239 25.39 -12.82 -36.69
CA ILE A 239 24.92 -11.83 -35.70
C ILE A 239 23.44 -11.50 -35.95
N LEU A 240 23.03 -11.26 -37.20
CA LEU A 240 21.65 -10.97 -37.56
C LEU A 240 20.72 -12.16 -37.25
N SER A 241 21.15 -13.39 -37.56
CA SER A 241 20.42 -14.61 -37.20
C SER A 241 20.27 -14.75 -35.68
N HIS A 242 21.33 -14.48 -34.91
CA HIS A 242 21.27 -14.51 -33.45
C HIS A 242 20.35 -13.43 -32.87
N ALA A 243 20.40 -12.21 -33.41
CA ALA A 243 19.52 -11.10 -33.02
C ALA A 243 18.05 -11.43 -33.31
N ALA A 244 17.74 -12.09 -34.43
CA ALA A 244 16.39 -12.55 -34.75
C ALA A 244 15.88 -13.60 -33.74
N LYS A 245 16.71 -14.58 -33.36
CA LYS A 245 16.38 -15.58 -32.32
C LYS A 245 16.10 -14.93 -30.96
N LEU A 246 16.95 -14.00 -30.51
CA LEU A 246 16.72 -13.25 -29.27
C LEU A 246 15.41 -12.45 -29.30
N ARG A 247 15.09 -11.83 -30.45
CA ARG A 247 13.83 -11.10 -30.65
C ARG A 247 12.62 -12.03 -30.51
N GLN A 248 12.69 -13.22 -31.11
CA GLN A 248 11.66 -14.25 -31.00
C GLN A 248 11.51 -14.76 -29.56
N SER A 249 12.61 -15.09 -28.88
CA SER A 249 12.57 -15.48 -27.46
C SER A 249 12.01 -14.37 -26.57
N GLY A 250 12.35 -13.11 -26.85
CA GLY A 250 11.77 -11.96 -26.16
C GLY A 250 10.26 -11.79 -26.40
N GLN A 251 9.78 -12.05 -27.61
CA GLN A 251 8.35 -12.06 -27.93
C GLN A 251 7.61 -13.21 -27.21
N GLN A 252 8.19 -14.40 -27.19
CA GLN A 252 7.65 -15.56 -26.47
C GLN A 252 7.57 -15.31 -24.96
N LEU A 253 8.64 -14.79 -24.34
CA LEU A 253 8.65 -14.42 -22.92
C LEU A 253 7.60 -13.35 -22.61
N SER A 254 7.47 -12.33 -23.47
CA SER A 254 6.44 -11.30 -23.33
C SER A 254 5.02 -11.90 -23.38
N ALA A 255 4.78 -12.87 -24.27
CA ALA A 255 3.50 -13.58 -24.37
C ALA A 255 3.22 -14.44 -23.12
N ASP A 256 4.19 -15.22 -22.63
CA ASP A 256 4.07 -16.01 -21.40
C ASP A 256 3.80 -15.12 -20.18
N LEU A 257 4.51 -14.00 -20.03
CA LEU A 257 4.25 -13.05 -18.95
C LEU A 257 2.86 -12.42 -19.05
N ALA A 258 2.38 -12.12 -20.26
CA ALA A 258 1.03 -11.61 -20.47
C ALA A 258 -0.03 -12.67 -20.10
N GLU A 259 0.22 -13.94 -20.41
CA GLU A 259 -0.63 -15.07 -20.06
C GLU A 259 -0.67 -15.32 -18.55
N ARG A 260 0.49 -15.43 -17.89
CA ARG A 260 0.59 -15.50 -16.43
C ARG A 260 -0.11 -14.32 -15.76
N GLY A 261 0.04 -13.12 -16.34
CA GLY A 261 -0.65 -11.92 -15.88
C GLY A 261 -2.17 -12.01 -15.99
N ARG A 262 -2.71 -12.63 -17.06
CA ARG A 262 -4.14 -12.94 -17.19
C ARG A 262 -4.57 -13.95 -16.13
N ALA A 263 -3.88 -15.08 -16.04
CA ALA A 263 -4.18 -16.15 -15.07
C ALA A 263 -4.20 -15.65 -13.61
N LEU A 264 -3.26 -14.78 -13.21
CA LEU A 264 -3.23 -14.17 -11.88
C LEU A 264 -4.43 -13.24 -11.64
N ARG A 265 -4.86 -12.47 -12.65
CA ARG A 265 -6.07 -11.63 -12.54
C ARG A 265 -7.32 -12.47 -12.42
N ASP A 266 -7.44 -13.54 -13.20
CA ASP A 266 -8.59 -14.44 -13.16
C ASP A 266 -8.66 -15.17 -11.82
N ARG A 267 -7.53 -15.67 -11.30
CA ARG A 267 -7.45 -16.27 -9.96
C ARG A 267 -7.85 -15.29 -8.86
N ARG A 268 -7.41 -14.03 -8.95
CA ARG A 268 -7.79 -13.00 -7.98
C ARG A 268 -9.28 -12.70 -8.04
N LYS A 269 -9.86 -12.63 -9.25
CA LYS A 269 -11.31 -12.43 -9.44
C LYS A 269 -12.10 -13.60 -8.86
N ALA A 270 -11.69 -14.83 -9.15
CA ALA A 270 -12.32 -16.03 -8.59
C ALA A 270 -12.26 -16.07 -7.06
N GLN A 271 -11.11 -15.72 -6.46
CA GLN A 271 -10.98 -15.61 -5.00
C GLN A 271 -11.93 -14.54 -4.42
N GLN A 272 -12.02 -13.36 -5.06
CA GLN A 272 -12.94 -12.31 -4.63
C GLN A 272 -14.40 -12.76 -4.70
N GLU A 273 -14.78 -13.48 -5.74
CA GLU A 273 -16.14 -14.03 -5.88
C GLU A 273 -16.45 -15.08 -4.81
N TYR A 274 -15.48 -15.94 -4.49
CA TYR A 274 -15.56 -16.91 -3.40
C TYR A 274 -15.70 -16.24 -2.03
N ASP A 275 -14.85 -15.26 -1.71
CA ASP A 275 -14.90 -14.51 -0.45
C ASP A 275 -16.25 -13.80 -0.29
N GLN A 276 -16.76 -13.19 -1.37
CA GLN A 276 -18.09 -12.56 -1.37
C GLN A 276 -19.22 -13.57 -1.20
N ALA A 277 -19.09 -14.79 -1.74
CA ALA A 277 -20.06 -15.85 -1.50
C ALA A 277 -20.08 -16.28 -0.02
N LEU A 278 -18.91 -16.42 0.62
CA LEU A 278 -18.81 -16.72 2.05
C LEU A 278 -19.44 -15.61 2.91
N ILE A 279 -19.14 -14.33 2.61
CA ILE A 279 -19.72 -13.19 3.32
C ILE A 279 -21.25 -13.18 3.19
N ARG A 280 -21.79 -13.45 1.98
CA ARG A 280 -23.24 -13.57 1.79
C ARG A 280 -23.86 -14.71 2.60
N SER A 281 -23.19 -15.85 2.69
CA SER A 281 -23.65 -16.98 3.50
C SER A 281 -23.64 -16.66 4.99
N MET A 282 -22.57 -16.02 5.48
CA MET A 282 -22.50 -15.56 6.88
C MET A 282 -23.48 -14.43 7.17
N ALA A 283 -23.78 -13.56 6.21
CA ALA A 283 -24.81 -12.54 6.35
C ALA A 283 -26.18 -13.18 6.56
N LYS A 284 -26.56 -14.16 5.72
CA LYS A 284 -27.81 -14.92 5.91
C LYS A 284 -27.87 -15.64 7.26
N PHE A 285 -26.77 -16.26 7.68
CA PHE A 285 -26.70 -16.90 8.99
C PHE A 285 -26.82 -15.89 10.13
N ARG A 286 -26.17 -14.74 10.03
CA ARG A 286 -26.30 -13.65 11.00
C ARG A 286 -27.72 -13.10 11.05
N ASP A 287 -28.37 -12.95 9.90
CA ASP A 287 -29.75 -12.52 9.80
C ASP A 287 -30.68 -13.52 10.50
N SER A 288 -30.40 -14.84 10.44
CA SER A 288 -31.17 -15.83 11.19
C SER A 288 -30.91 -15.81 12.71
N LEU A 289 -29.76 -15.31 13.16
CA LEU A 289 -29.54 -15.03 14.60
C LEU A 289 -30.39 -13.83 15.07
N LEU A 290 -30.56 -12.84 14.19
CA LEU A 290 -31.39 -11.65 14.37
C LEU A 290 -32.88 -11.87 14.09
N GLU A 291 -33.20 -12.96 13.42
CA GLU A 291 -34.57 -13.41 13.24
C GLU A 291 -35.13 -13.74 14.62
N SER A 292 -36.22 -13.06 14.93
CA SER A 292 -36.76 -13.01 16.27
C SER A 292 -38.25 -12.75 16.20
N SER A 293 -39.00 -13.40 17.10
CA SER A 293 -40.43 -13.17 17.24
C SER A 293 -40.73 -11.70 17.59
N PRO A 294 -41.95 -11.21 17.34
CA PRO A 294 -42.36 -9.88 17.79
C PRO A 294 -42.09 -9.62 19.28
N GLU A 295 -42.27 -10.62 20.13
CA GLU A 295 -42.03 -10.58 21.58
C GLU A 295 -40.54 -10.39 21.89
N GLN A 296 -39.67 -11.11 21.18
CA GLN A 296 -38.22 -10.98 21.31
C GLN A 296 -37.74 -9.59 20.84
N ARG A 297 -38.27 -9.05 19.73
CA ARG A 297 -37.96 -7.68 19.30
C ARG A 297 -38.42 -6.65 20.32
N LYS A 298 -39.61 -6.84 20.90
CA LYS A 298 -40.15 -5.97 21.96
C LYS A 298 -39.27 -6.03 23.22
N ALA A 299 -38.78 -7.21 23.59
CA ALA A 299 -37.85 -7.39 24.71
C ALA A 299 -36.51 -6.66 24.45
N ALA A 300 -35.90 -6.89 23.28
CA ALA A 300 -34.67 -6.20 22.89
C ALA A 300 -34.81 -4.67 22.86
N THR A 301 -35.97 -4.18 22.43
CA THR A 301 -36.29 -2.74 22.43
C THR A 301 -36.44 -2.19 23.85
N ARG A 302 -37.14 -2.91 24.74
CA ARG A 302 -37.25 -2.53 26.16
C ARG A 302 -35.88 -2.48 26.83
N PHE A 303 -35.07 -3.51 26.62
CA PHE A 303 -33.69 -3.54 27.10
C PHE A 303 -32.87 -2.37 26.57
N ALA A 304 -32.86 -2.15 25.25
CA ALA A 304 -32.10 -1.05 24.67
C ALA A 304 -32.56 0.31 25.20
N ASN A 305 -33.85 0.49 25.49
CA ASN A 305 -34.42 1.71 26.06
C ASN A 305 -34.17 1.88 27.56
N SER A 306 -34.00 0.79 28.31
CA SER A 306 -33.72 0.83 29.75
C SER A 306 -32.27 1.20 30.07
N ILE A 307 -31.37 1.09 29.10
CA ILE A 307 -29.98 1.54 29.27
C ILE A 307 -29.94 3.08 29.36
N GLU A 308 -29.40 3.59 30.46
CA GLU A 308 -29.10 5.00 30.65
C GLU A 308 -27.90 5.41 29.79
N ILE A 309 -27.94 6.59 29.17
CA ILE A 309 -26.85 7.07 28.30
C ILE A 309 -26.40 8.42 28.84
N ASP A 310 -25.20 8.45 29.41
CA ASP A 310 -24.57 9.68 29.85
C ASP A 310 -24.39 10.65 28.66
N ALA A 311 -24.55 11.95 28.91
CA ALA A 311 -24.27 13.01 27.94
C ALA A 311 -22.84 12.88 27.36
N ALA A 312 -21.85 12.48 28.15
CA ALA A 312 -20.50 12.25 27.65
C ALA A 312 -20.43 11.08 26.64
N ALA A 313 -21.18 10.01 26.89
CA ALA A 313 -21.31 8.89 25.98
C ALA A 313 -22.04 9.29 24.69
N ALA A 314 -23.15 10.04 24.83
CA ALA A 314 -23.93 10.56 23.70
C ALA A 314 -23.11 11.47 22.76
N ASN A 315 -22.10 12.16 23.28
CA ASN A 315 -21.16 12.96 22.50
C ASN A 315 -20.12 12.13 21.73
N GLY A 316 -19.82 10.91 22.19
CA GLY A 316 -18.93 9.97 21.50
C GLY A 316 -19.65 9.17 20.42
N LYS A 317 -20.89 8.75 20.68
CA LYS A 317 -21.77 8.03 19.76
C LYS A 317 -23.21 8.36 20.08
N SER A 318 -24.03 8.61 19.06
CA SER A 318 -25.38 9.09 19.30
C SER A 318 -26.19 8.08 20.12
N ALA A 319 -27.08 8.57 20.98
CA ALA A 319 -27.96 7.70 21.77
C ALA A 319 -28.74 6.70 20.89
N LYS A 320 -29.17 7.13 19.69
CA LYS A 320 -29.83 6.26 18.70
C LYS A 320 -28.93 5.10 18.27
N GLU A 321 -27.66 5.35 17.97
CA GLU A 321 -26.72 4.29 17.57
C GLU A 321 -26.37 3.36 18.72
N LEU A 322 -26.18 3.89 19.94
CA LEU A 322 -25.93 3.08 21.13
C LEU A 322 -27.10 2.14 21.42
N ARG A 323 -28.35 2.64 21.36
CA ARG A 323 -29.55 1.81 21.53
C ARG A 323 -29.70 0.78 20.42
N ARG A 324 -29.40 1.14 19.17
CA ARG A 324 -29.42 0.18 18.04
C ARG A 324 -28.42 -0.95 18.28
N ASP A 325 -27.20 -0.62 18.66
CA ASP A 325 -26.16 -1.62 18.89
C ASP A 325 -26.50 -2.53 20.09
N ALA A 326 -27.06 -1.97 21.17
CA ALA A 326 -27.54 -2.75 22.32
C ALA A 326 -28.72 -3.67 21.99
N MET A 327 -29.70 -3.18 21.22
CA MET A 327 -30.83 -3.99 20.75
C MET A 327 -30.34 -5.16 19.90
N GLU A 328 -29.43 -4.90 18.97
CA GLU A 328 -28.93 -5.94 18.06
C GLU A 328 -28.06 -6.97 18.80
N TYR A 329 -27.25 -6.51 19.75
CA TYR A 329 -26.52 -7.37 20.68
C TYR A 329 -27.46 -8.27 21.48
N HIS A 330 -28.56 -7.72 22.02
CA HIS A 330 -29.56 -8.49 22.77
C HIS A 330 -30.18 -9.60 21.93
N LEU A 331 -30.56 -9.30 20.68
CA LEU A 331 -31.12 -10.29 19.76
C LEU A 331 -30.13 -11.42 19.44
N ILE A 332 -28.88 -11.09 19.14
CA ILE A 332 -27.83 -12.08 18.78
C ILE A 332 -27.51 -12.99 19.97
N THR A 333 -27.44 -12.41 21.17
CA THR A 333 -27.04 -13.14 22.39
C THR A 333 -28.20 -13.79 23.14
N GLY A 334 -29.44 -13.60 22.67
CA GLY A 334 -30.63 -14.08 23.37
C GLY A 334 -30.82 -13.42 24.75
N GLY A 335 -30.47 -12.13 24.87
CA GLY A 335 -30.59 -11.35 26.10
C GLY A 335 -29.42 -11.45 27.08
N GLY A 336 -28.28 -11.99 26.66
CA GLY A 336 -27.12 -12.16 27.54
C GLY A 336 -26.56 -10.84 28.06
N GLY A 337 -26.51 -10.66 29.38
CA GLY A 337 -26.00 -9.45 30.03
C GLY A 337 -27.06 -8.40 30.34
N GLU A 338 -28.34 -8.66 30.03
CA GLU A 338 -29.46 -7.77 30.32
C GLU A 338 -29.59 -7.42 31.82
N SER A 339 -29.27 -8.37 32.69
CA SER A 339 -29.37 -8.14 34.14
C SER A 339 -28.22 -7.30 34.69
N THR A 340 -27.06 -7.29 34.02
CA THR A 340 -25.83 -6.65 34.51
C THR A 340 -25.44 -5.38 33.75
N LEU A 341 -26.03 -5.07 32.59
CA LEU A 341 -25.78 -3.82 31.85
C LEU A 341 -26.94 -2.85 32.02
N LYS A 342 -26.66 -1.67 32.58
CA LYS A 342 -27.64 -0.61 32.88
C LYS A 342 -27.28 0.76 32.30
N SER A 343 -26.02 1.04 32.00
CA SER A 343 -25.65 2.35 31.45
C SER A 343 -24.48 2.33 30.44
N PHE A 344 -24.50 3.32 29.54
CA PHE A 344 -23.36 3.71 28.71
C PHE A 344 -22.78 5.02 29.23
N THR A 345 -21.48 5.00 29.51
CA THR A 345 -20.72 6.12 30.07
C THR A 345 -19.51 6.46 29.21
N ARG A 346 -18.92 7.63 29.45
CA ARG A 346 -17.62 7.99 28.87
C ARG A 346 -16.77 8.76 29.88
N ASP A 347 -16.12 8.04 30.77
CA ASP A 347 -15.19 8.57 31.78
C ASP A 347 -13.71 8.38 31.42
N ASP A 348 -13.39 7.50 30.46
CA ASP A 348 -12.05 7.26 29.94
C ASP A 348 -12.06 7.19 28.39
N ASP A 349 -10.92 7.44 27.75
CA ASP A 349 -10.74 7.31 26.30
C ASP A 349 -10.65 5.84 25.85
N ARG A 350 -10.28 4.91 26.74
CA ARG A 350 -10.27 3.47 26.49
C ARG A 350 -11.62 2.87 26.85
N ALA A 351 -12.22 2.12 25.93
CA ALA A 351 -13.44 1.37 26.23
C ALA A 351 -13.15 0.25 27.24
N TYR A 352 -14.10 0.02 28.15
CA TYR A 352 -14.06 -1.09 29.11
C TYR A 352 -15.44 -1.39 29.70
N ALA A 353 -15.68 -2.65 30.06
CA ALA A 353 -16.82 -3.08 30.85
C ALA A 353 -16.58 -2.86 32.34
N ASN A 354 -17.55 -2.26 33.02
CA ASN A 354 -17.56 -2.06 34.47
C ASN A 354 -18.71 -2.83 35.10
N ILE A 355 -18.46 -4.12 35.37
CA ILE A 355 -19.45 -5.04 35.93
C ILE A 355 -20.02 -4.53 37.27
N LYS A 356 -19.19 -3.94 38.12
CA LYS A 356 -19.61 -3.43 39.44
C LYS A 356 -20.57 -2.25 39.34
N ARG A 357 -20.33 -1.34 38.40
CA ARG A 357 -21.21 -0.19 38.14
C ARG A 357 -22.33 -0.52 37.14
N GLN A 358 -22.39 -1.76 36.66
CA GLN A 358 -23.31 -2.19 35.63
C GLN A 358 -23.27 -1.29 34.38
N ALA A 359 -22.07 -0.88 33.99
CA ALA A 359 -21.88 0.14 32.96
C ALA A 359 -20.83 -0.28 31.93
N VAL A 360 -21.00 0.16 30.69
CA VAL A 360 -19.95 0.13 29.68
C VAL A 360 -19.41 1.55 29.47
N ASN A 361 -18.10 1.73 29.66
CA ASN A 361 -17.41 2.92 29.20
C ASN A 361 -17.14 2.78 27.70
N ILE A 362 -17.69 3.67 26.88
CA ILE A 362 -17.65 3.51 25.41
C ILE A 362 -16.30 3.95 24.80
N GLY A 363 -15.45 4.63 25.56
CA GLY A 363 -14.18 5.17 25.07
C GLY A 363 -14.32 6.34 24.11
N ALA A 364 -13.20 6.76 23.51
CA ALA A 364 -13.14 7.90 22.61
C ALA A 364 -13.64 7.61 21.19
N ASN A 365 -13.49 6.37 20.72
CA ASN A 365 -13.83 5.93 19.36
C ASN A 365 -14.67 4.64 19.40
N PRO A 366 -15.93 4.72 19.86
CA PRO A 366 -16.80 3.57 20.08
C PRO A 366 -17.28 2.93 18.76
N THR A 367 -16.46 2.05 18.19
CA THR A 367 -16.89 1.21 17.07
C THR A 367 -17.86 0.14 17.56
N ARG A 368 -18.67 -0.39 16.65
CA ARG A 368 -19.72 -1.36 16.97
C ARG A 368 -19.16 -2.66 17.56
N ASP A 369 -18.05 -3.14 17.04
CA ASP A 369 -17.33 -4.31 17.54
C ASP A 369 -16.78 -4.10 18.96
N ILE A 370 -16.22 -2.92 19.25
CA ILE A 370 -15.81 -2.56 20.62
C ILE A 370 -17.02 -2.59 21.55
N MET A 371 -18.15 -2.02 21.13
CA MET A 371 -19.38 -2.08 21.95
C MET A 371 -19.81 -3.53 22.22
N PHE A 372 -19.78 -4.41 21.22
CA PHE A 372 -20.12 -5.82 21.38
C PHE A 372 -19.14 -6.54 22.31
N HIS A 373 -17.85 -6.23 22.22
CA HIS A 373 -16.82 -6.74 23.12
C HIS A 373 -17.13 -6.37 24.59
N GLU A 374 -17.36 -5.08 24.86
CA GLU A 374 -17.60 -4.62 26.24
C GLU A 374 -18.94 -5.12 26.79
N MET A 375 -19.99 -5.19 25.96
CA MET A 375 -21.27 -5.76 26.39
C MET A 375 -21.16 -7.27 26.65
N ALA A 376 -20.32 -8.00 25.91
CA ALA A 376 -20.14 -9.44 26.12
C ALA A 376 -19.46 -9.80 27.46
N HIS A 377 -18.67 -8.89 28.05
CA HIS A 377 -18.22 -9.04 29.43
C HIS A 377 -19.39 -9.08 30.42
N HIS A 378 -20.47 -8.33 30.15
CA HIS A 378 -21.70 -8.38 30.96
C HIS A 378 -22.44 -9.72 30.81
N LEU A 379 -22.40 -10.34 29.62
CA LEU A 379 -22.94 -11.69 29.40
C LEU A 379 -22.19 -12.75 30.20
N GLU A 380 -20.85 -12.71 30.18
CA GLU A 380 -20.02 -13.64 30.94
C GLU A 380 -20.21 -13.45 32.44
N ALA A 381 -20.30 -12.20 32.92
CA ALA A 381 -20.51 -11.89 34.32
C ALA A 381 -21.91 -12.29 34.83
N GLU A 382 -22.92 -12.31 33.96
CA GLU A 382 -24.29 -12.67 34.33
C GLU A 382 -24.46 -14.16 34.69
N ASP A 383 -23.74 -15.06 34.01
CA ASP A 383 -23.78 -16.50 34.32
C ASP A 383 -22.36 -17.02 34.62
N PRO A 384 -22.02 -17.28 35.90
CA PRO A 384 -20.70 -17.79 36.29
C PRO A 384 -20.28 -19.09 35.59
N ASN A 385 -21.23 -19.87 35.06
CA ASN A 385 -20.91 -21.08 34.31
C ASN A 385 -20.31 -20.78 32.94
N VAL A 386 -20.63 -19.62 32.35
CA VAL A 386 -20.04 -19.16 31.08
C VAL A 386 -18.55 -18.91 31.27
N GLY A 387 -18.17 -18.15 32.30
CA GLY A 387 -16.76 -17.89 32.62
C GLY A 387 -15.98 -19.15 32.98
N LYS A 388 -16.59 -20.10 33.71
CA LYS A 388 -15.99 -21.42 33.97
C LYS A 388 -15.77 -22.21 32.69
N ALA A 389 -16.77 -22.28 31.81
CA ALA A 389 -16.66 -22.97 30.53
C ALA A 389 -15.59 -22.33 29.63
N ALA A 390 -15.48 -21.00 29.63
CA ALA A 390 -14.44 -20.27 28.90
C ALA A 390 -13.03 -20.57 29.43
N LEU A 391 -12.85 -20.58 30.75
CA LEU A 391 -11.59 -20.98 31.37
C LEU A 391 -11.21 -22.43 31.04
N ASP A 392 -12.16 -23.36 31.13
CA ASP A 392 -11.90 -24.76 30.81
C ASP A 392 -11.64 -24.96 29.31
N TRP A 393 -12.26 -24.15 28.45
CA TRP A 393 -11.94 -24.08 27.03
C TRP A 393 -10.49 -23.61 26.79
N ILE A 394 -10.04 -22.52 27.44
CA ILE A 394 -8.62 -22.08 27.37
C ILE A 394 -7.68 -23.20 27.83
N LYS A 395 -7.95 -23.80 28.99
CA LYS A 395 -7.07 -24.84 29.57
C LYS A 395 -6.87 -26.04 28.64
N ARG A 396 -7.93 -26.48 27.95
CA ARG A 396 -7.85 -27.61 27.02
C ARG A 396 -7.02 -27.30 25.78
N ARG A 397 -6.96 -26.02 25.39
CA ARG A 397 -6.22 -25.55 24.22
C ARG A 397 -4.81 -25.06 24.52
N ALA A 398 -4.48 -24.84 25.78
CA ALA A 398 -3.18 -24.40 26.25
C ALA A 398 -2.04 -25.26 25.69
N THR A 399 -1.09 -24.64 24.99
CA THR A 399 0.10 -25.35 24.45
C THR A 399 1.35 -25.14 25.32
N GLY A 400 1.29 -24.27 26.33
CA GLY A 400 2.45 -23.94 27.16
C GLY A 400 2.10 -23.22 28.46
N LYS A 401 3.14 -22.73 29.14
CA LYS A 401 3.03 -21.99 30.41
C LYS A 401 2.59 -20.54 30.16
N LEU A 402 2.10 -19.88 31.20
CA LEU A 402 1.75 -18.46 31.16
C LEU A 402 2.95 -17.61 30.69
N GLN A 403 2.72 -16.74 29.71
CA GLN A 403 3.70 -15.82 29.14
C GLN A 403 3.13 -14.40 29.12
N LYS A 404 4.00 -13.38 29.06
CA LYS A 404 3.54 -12.00 28.93
C LYS A 404 2.87 -11.80 27.57
N LEU A 405 1.77 -11.06 27.55
CA LEU A 405 1.09 -10.73 26.28
C LEU A 405 1.98 -9.91 25.35
N SER A 406 2.86 -9.06 25.90
CA SER A 406 3.85 -8.31 25.11
C SER A 406 4.86 -9.22 24.41
N GLU A 407 5.26 -10.33 25.03
CA GLU A 407 6.15 -11.33 24.42
C GLU A 407 5.43 -12.13 23.33
N LEU A 408 4.21 -12.60 23.62
CA LEU A 408 3.40 -13.38 22.67
C LEU A 408 3.01 -12.60 21.42
N THR A 409 2.81 -11.29 21.54
CA THR A 409 2.32 -10.45 20.45
C THR A 409 3.41 -9.58 19.82
N GLY A 410 4.57 -9.45 20.45
CA GLY A 410 5.59 -8.45 20.12
C GLY A 410 5.15 -7.00 20.37
N ASN A 411 4.01 -6.77 21.04
CA ASN A 411 3.47 -5.44 21.29
C ASN A 411 3.81 -4.95 22.70
N SER A 412 4.74 -4.00 22.81
CA SER A 412 5.14 -3.39 24.08
C SER A 412 4.08 -2.51 24.74
N GLY A 413 2.91 -2.31 24.10
CA GLY A 413 1.78 -1.60 24.68
C GLY A 413 1.01 -2.39 25.75
N TYR A 414 1.24 -3.70 25.86
CA TYR A 414 0.69 -4.52 26.95
C TYR A 414 1.49 -4.30 28.24
N LYS A 415 0.79 -4.27 29.38
CA LYS A 415 1.42 -4.12 30.69
C LYS A 415 2.13 -5.40 31.11
N ASP A 416 3.13 -5.29 31.98
CA ASP A 416 3.89 -6.44 32.50
C ASP A 416 3.05 -7.48 33.25
N ASN A 417 1.91 -7.07 33.79
CA ASN A 417 0.97 -7.95 34.48
C ASN A 417 -0.12 -8.54 33.56
N GLU A 418 -0.09 -8.22 32.27
CA GLU A 418 -0.98 -8.83 31.28
C GLU A 418 -0.32 -10.11 30.77
N ILE A 419 -0.78 -11.24 31.28
CA ILE A 419 -0.29 -12.58 30.94
C ILE A 419 -1.37 -13.37 30.21
N ALA A 420 -0.94 -14.28 29.34
CA ALA A 420 -1.80 -15.18 28.61
C ALA A 420 -1.18 -16.57 28.49
N VAL A 421 -2.04 -17.56 28.26
CA VAL A 421 -1.62 -18.91 27.89
C VAL A 421 -1.36 -18.93 26.37
N PRO A 422 -0.20 -19.43 25.90
CA PRO A 422 0.05 -19.59 24.47
C PRO A 422 -0.85 -20.67 23.86
N ASP A 423 -1.35 -20.39 22.66
CA ASP A 423 -2.06 -21.32 21.77
C ASP A 423 -2.20 -20.67 20.37
N HIS A 424 -2.77 -21.40 19.42
CA HIS A 424 -3.26 -20.99 18.11
C HIS A 424 -4.62 -20.26 18.19
N PHE A 425 -4.87 -19.50 19.26
CA PHE A 425 -6.07 -18.66 19.36
C PHE A 425 -6.10 -17.63 18.21
N LEU A 426 -7.31 -17.18 17.85
CA LEU A 426 -7.54 -16.06 16.93
C LEU A 426 -6.61 -14.85 17.20
N LYS A 427 -6.39 -14.53 18.48
CA LYS A 427 -5.38 -13.58 18.96
C LYS A 427 -4.83 -14.09 20.30
N PRO A 428 -3.55 -13.88 20.64
CA PRO A 428 -3.02 -14.23 21.96
C PRO A 428 -3.82 -13.62 23.13
N TYR A 429 -4.47 -12.48 22.91
CA TYR A 429 -5.34 -11.82 23.88
C TYR A 429 -6.52 -12.70 24.34
N VAL A 430 -7.00 -13.64 23.53
CA VAL A 430 -8.07 -14.59 23.90
C VAL A 430 -7.66 -15.47 25.08
N GLY A 431 -6.38 -15.86 25.13
CA GLY A 431 -5.80 -16.66 26.21
C GLY A 431 -5.44 -15.86 27.46
N LYS A 432 -5.83 -14.58 27.55
CA LYS A 432 -5.50 -13.71 28.69
C LYS A 432 -6.09 -14.28 29.97
N VAL A 433 -5.25 -14.35 31.00
CA VAL A 433 -5.64 -14.83 32.33
C VAL A 433 -5.64 -13.66 33.29
N TYR A 434 -6.79 -13.40 33.89
CA TYR A 434 -6.94 -12.43 34.96
C TYR A 434 -6.60 -13.08 36.29
N LEU A 435 -5.61 -12.57 37.00
CA LEU A 435 -5.26 -13.06 38.34
C LEU A 435 -5.87 -12.17 39.42
N ASN A 436 -6.38 -12.79 40.47
CA ASN A 436 -6.81 -12.07 41.67
C ASN A 436 -5.57 -11.49 42.36
N PRO A 437 -5.47 -10.17 42.57
CA PRO A 437 -4.28 -9.55 43.15
C PRO A 437 -3.94 -10.02 44.57
N LYS A 438 -4.94 -10.50 45.33
CA LYS A 438 -4.74 -10.96 46.71
C LYS A 438 -4.29 -12.42 46.79
N THR A 439 -4.79 -13.27 45.89
CA THR A 439 -4.58 -14.72 45.98
C THR A 439 -3.67 -15.27 44.89
N GLY A 440 -3.39 -14.49 43.84
CA GLY A 440 -2.68 -14.93 42.65
C GLY A 440 -3.45 -15.97 41.81
N LYS A 441 -4.69 -16.32 42.19
CA LYS A 441 -5.49 -17.34 41.49
C LYS A 441 -6.23 -16.75 40.29
N PRO A 442 -6.45 -17.53 39.21
CA PRO A 442 -7.28 -17.09 38.08
C PRO A 442 -8.69 -16.68 38.52
N MET A 443 -9.14 -15.55 37.99
CA MET A 443 -10.51 -15.06 38.08
C MET A 443 -11.36 -15.69 36.97
N PRO A 444 -12.68 -15.85 37.18
CA PRO A 444 -13.58 -16.42 36.18
C PRO A 444 -13.89 -15.49 34.99
N THR A 445 -13.27 -14.30 34.93
CA THR A 445 -13.37 -13.39 33.79
C THR A 445 -12.35 -13.77 32.74
N THR A 446 -12.76 -13.83 31.48
CA THR A 446 -11.91 -14.21 30.35
C THR A 446 -12.07 -13.24 29.19
N GLU A 447 -11.23 -13.38 28.16
CA GLU A 447 -11.42 -12.68 26.88
C GLU A 447 -12.05 -13.57 25.82
N VAL A 448 -12.44 -14.80 26.16
CA VAL A 448 -12.97 -15.76 25.18
C VAL A 448 -14.32 -15.29 24.67
N VAL A 449 -15.23 -14.95 25.59
CA VAL A 449 -16.60 -14.59 25.24
C VAL A 449 -16.64 -13.22 24.57
N SER A 450 -15.91 -12.24 25.11
CA SER A 450 -15.83 -10.88 24.55
C SER A 450 -15.26 -10.88 23.12
N MET A 451 -14.11 -11.53 22.92
CA MET A 451 -13.47 -11.65 21.61
C MET A 451 -14.25 -12.53 20.63
N GLY A 452 -15.06 -13.47 21.13
CA GLY A 452 -15.96 -14.25 20.28
C GLY A 452 -17.14 -13.41 19.79
N VAL A 453 -17.86 -12.79 20.72
CA VAL A 453 -19.09 -12.02 20.42
C VAL A 453 -18.79 -10.77 19.58
N GLU A 454 -17.63 -10.11 19.77
CA GLU A 454 -17.24 -8.96 18.93
C GLU A 454 -17.25 -9.31 17.43
N ARG A 455 -16.97 -10.58 17.08
CA ARG A 455 -16.89 -11.04 15.69
C ARG A 455 -18.26 -11.19 15.05
N PHE A 456 -19.31 -11.36 15.84
CA PHE A 456 -20.70 -11.36 15.36
C PHE A 456 -21.24 -9.95 15.07
N ALA A 457 -20.42 -8.90 15.26
CA ALA A 457 -20.79 -7.54 14.91
C ALA A 457 -20.94 -7.31 13.39
N SER A 458 -20.30 -8.12 12.53
CA SER A 458 -20.51 -8.09 11.07
C SER A 458 -20.26 -9.44 10.39
N PRO A 459 -20.87 -9.71 9.22
CA PRO A 459 -20.65 -10.94 8.46
C PRO A 459 -19.19 -11.19 8.06
N GLU A 460 -18.45 -10.13 7.70
CA GLU A 460 -17.04 -10.24 7.31
C GLU A 460 -16.18 -10.74 8.46
N LYS A 461 -16.41 -10.21 9.67
CA LYS A 461 -15.71 -10.67 10.88
C LYS A 461 -16.11 -12.08 11.28
N MET A 462 -17.34 -12.50 11.01
CA MET A 462 -17.77 -13.89 11.21
C MET A 462 -17.04 -14.85 10.27
N VAL A 463 -16.84 -14.47 8.99
CA VAL A 463 -16.03 -15.27 8.05
C VAL A 463 -14.59 -15.36 8.53
N GLU A 464 -13.95 -14.23 8.86
CA GLU A 464 -12.58 -14.21 9.39
C GLU A 464 -12.44 -15.10 10.63
N PHE A 465 -13.42 -14.99 11.55
CA PHE A 465 -13.41 -15.76 12.79
C PHE A 465 -13.54 -17.26 12.53
N TYR A 466 -14.49 -17.68 11.69
CA TYR A 466 -14.69 -19.09 11.38
C TYR A 466 -13.49 -19.71 10.65
N LEU A 467 -12.88 -18.98 9.71
CA LEU A 467 -11.71 -19.48 8.97
C LEU A 467 -10.44 -19.57 9.83
N GLN A 468 -10.27 -18.66 10.80
CA GLN A 468 -9.08 -18.62 11.65
C GLN A 468 -9.22 -19.53 12.89
N ASP A 469 -10.40 -19.57 13.51
CA ASP A 469 -10.64 -20.35 14.73
C ASP A 469 -12.08 -20.88 14.78
N PRO A 470 -12.39 -21.96 14.03
CA PRO A 470 -13.74 -22.52 13.95
C PRO A 470 -14.23 -23.08 15.29
N GLU A 471 -13.33 -23.56 16.15
CA GLU A 471 -13.70 -24.05 17.49
C GLU A 471 -14.17 -22.90 18.39
N HIS A 472 -13.45 -21.78 18.42
CA HIS A 472 -13.86 -20.60 19.17
C HIS A 472 -15.17 -20.00 18.63
N PHE A 473 -15.36 -20.02 17.30
CA PHE A 473 -16.63 -19.64 16.68
C PHE A 473 -17.79 -20.49 17.20
N MET A 474 -17.65 -21.82 17.19
CA MET A 474 -18.69 -22.74 17.66
C MET A 474 -18.94 -22.63 19.17
N PHE A 475 -17.89 -22.47 19.97
CA PHE A 475 -18.00 -22.24 21.41
C PHE A 475 -18.83 -20.98 21.68
N THR A 476 -18.49 -19.86 21.02
CA THR A 476 -19.21 -18.58 21.16
C THR A 476 -20.67 -18.72 20.77
N LEU A 477 -20.95 -19.38 19.64
CA LEU A 477 -22.33 -19.63 19.19
C LEU A 477 -23.13 -20.45 20.21
N GLY A 478 -22.51 -21.48 20.81
CA GLY A 478 -23.13 -22.28 21.86
C GLY A 478 -23.52 -21.45 23.10
N ILE A 479 -22.62 -20.56 23.54
CA ILE A 479 -22.87 -19.64 24.66
C ILE A 479 -24.06 -18.71 24.36
N MET A 480 -24.12 -18.13 23.15
CA MET A 480 -25.22 -17.23 22.76
C MET A 480 -26.57 -17.95 22.63
N ARG A 481 -26.60 -19.21 22.15
CA ARG A 481 -27.86 -19.94 21.92
C ARG A 481 -28.48 -20.54 23.18
N LYS A 482 -27.69 -20.92 24.19
CA LYS A 482 -28.19 -21.53 25.44
C LYS A 482 -29.23 -20.65 26.18
N ARG A 483 -29.24 -19.34 25.91
CA ARG A 483 -30.10 -18.36 26.58
C ARG A 483 -31.43 -18.07 25.88
N LYS A 484 -31.60 -18.47 24.60
CA LYS A 484 -32.91 -18.45 23.93
C LYS A 484 -33.79 -19.56 24.54
N LYS A 485 -34.31 -19.38 25.76
CA LYS A 485 -35.41 -20.20 26.26
C LYS A 485 -36.63 -19.91 25.38
N SER A 486 -37.11 -20.97 24.73
CA SER A 486 -38.36 -21.06 23.95
C SER A 486 -39.56 -20.61 24.76
#